data_AF-A0A0F7TVS9-F1
#
_entry.id   AF-A0A0F7TVS9-F1
#
_cell.length_a   1.000
_cell.length_b   1.000
_cell.length_c   1.000
_cell.angle_alpha   90.00
_cell.angle_beta   90.00
_cell.angle_gamma   90.00
#
_symmetry.space_group_name_H-M   'P 1'
#
loop_
_entity.id
_entity.type
_entity.pdbx_description
1 polymer ?
#
loop_
_entity_poly.entity_id
_entity_poly.type
_entity_poly.pdbx_seq_one_letter_code
_entity_poly.pdbx_strand_id
1 'polypeptide(L)'
;MTKFVVYEKVAEFAYSNFFKKEKTSDAMQTAINLGSGLIAGFAAAIVSQPADTMLSKINKTKGLPGEGTASRLIKITQELGIRGSFSGIGARLFMVGALTAGQFAIYDKYSRVESILPDKGIKAYTSISGR
;
A
#
# COMPACT_ATOMS: atom_id res chain seq x y z
N MET A 1 9.76 -2.88 -6.05
CA MET A 1 10.77 -3.34 -5.07
C MET A 1 10.63 -2.66 -3.72
N THR A 2 10.73 -1.32 -3.62
CA THR A 2 10.70 -0.59 -2.33
C THR A 2 9.51 -0.93 -1.43
N LYS A 3 8.29 -1.02 -1.99
CA LYS A 3 7.08 -1.38 -1.23
C LYS A 3 7.19 -2.76 -0.56
N PHE A 4 7.70 -3.77 -1.26
CA PHE A 4 7.79 -5.13 -0.73
C PHE A 4 8.82 -5.22 0.40
N VAL A 5 9.98 -4.60 0.22
CA VAL A 5 11.04 -4.59 1.23
C VAL A 5 10.59 -3.87 2.50
N VAL A 6 9.93 -2.71 2.37
CA VAL A 6 9.42 -1.97 3.53
C VAL A 6 8.28 -2.75 4.19
N TYR A 7 7.40 -3.36 3.40
CA TYR A 7 6.33 -4.20 3.94
C TYR A 7 6.87 -5.35 4.79
N GLU A 8 7.83 -6.11 4.27
CA GLU A 8 8.45 -7.23 4.98
C GLU A 8 9.10 -6.76 6.27
N LYS A 9 9.86 -5.68 6.24
CA LYS A 9 10.55 -5.14 7.42
C LYS A 9 9.58 -4.62 8.49
N VAL A 10 8.51 -3.94 8.08
CA VAL A 10 7.49 -3.43 9.01
C VAL A 10 6.68 -4.57 9.62
N ALA A 11 6.28 -5.56 8.81
CA ALA A 11 5.56 -6.73 9.29
C ALA A 11 6.42 -7.58 10.24
N GLU A 12 7.67 -7.86 9.85
CA GLU A 12 8.66 -8.58 10.67
C GLU A 12 8.89 -7.88 12.01
N PHE A 13 9.04 -6.55 11.99
CA PHE A 13 9.17 -5.74 13.20
C PHE A 13 7.92 -5.84 14.09
N ALA A 14 6.72 -5.75 13.53
CA ALA A 14 5.47 -5.85 14.27
C ALA A 14 5.29 -7.22 14.94
N TYR A 15 5.56 -8.30 14.21
CA TYR A 15 5.43 -9.67 14.74
C TYR A 15 6.55 -10.03 15.74
N SER A 16 7.74 -9.43 15.61
CA SER A 16 8.86 -9.72 16.53
C SER A 16 8.76 -8.96 17.86
N ASN A 17 8.18 -7.76 17.86
CA ASN A 17 8.19 -6.87 19.04
C ASN A 17 6.84 -6.80 19.76
N PHE A 18 5.72 -6.93 19.05
CA PHE A 18 4.40 -6.63 19.61
C PHE A 18 3.42 -7.81 19.54
N PHE A 19 3.49 -8.65 18.50
CA PHE A 19 2.47 -9.69 18.27
C PHE A 19 3.09 -11.04 17.91
N LYS A 20 2.99 -12.04 18.80
CA LYS A 20 3.38 -13.41 18.44
C LYS A 20 2.35 -13.99 17.46
N LYS A 21 2.78 -14.25 16.23
CA LYS A 21 1.92 -14.73 15.12
C LYS A 21 0.99 -15.89 15.53
N GLU A 22 1.49 -16.81 16.35
CA GLU A 22 0.77 -18.00 16.87
C GLU A 22 -0.34 -17.69 17.88
N LYS A 23 -0.29 -16.54 18.57
CA LYS A 23 -1.28 -16.10 19.57
C LYS A 23 -2.24 -15.05 19.04
N THR A 24 -2.16 -14.75 17.74
CA THR A 24 -2.84 -13.61 17.13
C THR A 24 -3.99 -14.11 16.27
N SER A 25 -5.22 -13.63 16.50
CA SER A 25 -6.38 -14.00 15.69
C SER A 25 -6.19 -13.62 14.22
N ASP A 26 -6.87 -14.31 13.31
CA ASP A 26 -6.80 -14.04 11.86
C ASP A 26 -7.18 -12.58 11.53
N ALA A 27 -8.08 -12.00 12.32
CA ALA A 27 -8.44 -10.58 12.24
C ALA A 27 -7.32 -9.65 12.62
N MET A 28 -6.60 -9.95 13.69
CA MET A 28 -5.47 -9.14 14.11
C MET A 28 -4.28 -9.32 13.15
N GLN A 29 -4.03 -10.53 12.63
CA GLN A 29 -3.00 -10.74 11.61
C GLN A 29 -3.31 -9.97 10.32
N THR A 30 -4.59 -9.95 9.90
CA THR A 30 -5.02 -9.17 8.73
C THR A 30 -4.85 -7.66 8.97
N ALA A 31 -5.22 -7.16 10.16
CA ALA A 31 -5.01 -5.77 10.51
C ALA A 31 -3.52 -5.37 10.50
N ILE A 32 -2.64 -6.23 11.04
CA ILE A 32 -1.18 -6.01 11.03
C ILE A 32 -0.65 -5.99 9.60
N ASN A 33 -1.08 -6.93 8.75
CA ASN A 33 -0.63 -6.99 7.35
C ASN A 33 -1.12 -5.77 6.54
N LEU A 34 -2.38 -5.36 6.71
CA LEU A 34 -2.94 -4.18 6.05
C LEU A 34 -2.26 -2.89 6.54
N GLY A 35 -2.02 -2.76 7.85
CA GLY A 35 -1.29 -1.62 8.43
C GLY A 35 0.17 -1.55 7.96
N SER A 36 0.84 -2.71 7.88
CA SER A 36 2.20 -2.80 7.31
C SER A 36 2.21 -2.41 5.83
N GLY A 37 1.18 -2.81 5.08
CA GLY A 37 0.97 -2.42 3.69
C GLY A 37 0.76 -0.91 3.50
N LEU A 38 0.07 -0.24 4.42
CA LEU A 38 -0.11 1.21 4.42
C LEU A 38 1.22 1.95 4.59
N ILE A 39 1.99 1.59 5.62
CA ILE A 39 3.31 2.19 5.90
C ILE A 39 4.25 1.98 4.71
N ALA A 40 4.27 0.77 4.16
CA ALA A 40 5.04 0.47 2.96
C ALA A 40 4.58 1.28 1.74
N GLY A 41 3.28 1.50 1.58
CA GLY A 41 2.71 2.34 0.53
C GLY A 41 3.15 3.80 0.66
N PHE A 42 3.17 4.35 1.88
CA PHE A 42 3.66 5.71 2.15
C PHE A 42 5.15 5.85 1.87
N ALA A 43 5.96 4.91 2.34
CA ALA A 43 7.40 4.91 2.07
C ALA A 43 7.69 4.82 0.57
N ALA A 44 6.99 3.94 -0.16
CA ALA A 44 7.13 3.83 -1.61
C ALA A 44 6.71 5.13 -2.32
N ALA A 45 5.62 5.77 -1.87
CA ALA A 45 5.16 7.03 -2.43
C ALA A 45 6.20 8.15 -2.23
N ILE A 46 6.77 8.28 -1.04
CA ILE A 46 7.81 9.28 -0.73
C ILE A 46 9.05 9.06 -1.60
N VAL A 47 9.52 7.81 -1.71
CA VAL A 47 10.75 7.49 -2.45
C VAL A 47 10.59 7.71 -3.96
N SER A 48 9.42 7.39 -4.54
CA SER A 48 9.22 7.52 -5.99
C SER A 48 8.71 8.88 -6.45
N GLN A 49 8.16 9.72 -5.56
CA GLN A 49 7.56 11.00 -5.93
C GLN A 49 8.47 11.93 -6.73
N PRO A 50 9.78 12.09 -6.40
CA PRO A 50 10.67 12.94 -7.18
C PRO A 50 10.80 12.47 -8.63
N ALA A 51 11.02 11.17 -8.83
CA ALA A 51 11.13 10.56 -10.15
C ALA A 51 9.81 10.64 -10.93
N ASP A 52 8.68 10.41 -10.26
CA ASP A 52 7.35 10.48 -10.87
C ASP A 52 7.02 11.91 -11.34
N THR A 53 7.42 12.92 -10.57
CA THR A 53 7.22 14.33 -10.89
C THR A 53 8.09 14.76 -12.07
N MET A 54 9.36 14.32 -12.10
CA MET A 54 10.27 14.54 -13.22
C MET A 54 9.75 13.89 -14.51
N LEU A 55 9.27 12.64 -14.43
CA LEU A 55 8.70 11.92 -15.56
C LEU A 55 7.42 12.58 -16.08
N SER A 56 6.56 13.10 -15.19
CA SER A 56 5.37 13.84 -15.61
C SER A 56 5.71 15.12 -16.37
N LYS A 57 6.74 15.86 -15.91
CA LYS A 57 7.17 17.10 -16.57
C LYS A 57 7.87 16.86 -17.91
N ILE A 58 8.73 15.85 -18.02
CA ILE A 58 9.41 15.55 -19.29
C ILE A 58 8.42 15.07 -20.37
N ASN A 59 7.37 14.35 -19.97
CA ASN A 59 6.30 13.92 -20.88
C ASN A 59 5.38 15.06 -21.29
N LYS A 60 5.23 16.10 -20.46
CA LYS A 60 4.39 17.29 -20.76
C LYS A 60 5.10 18.39 -21.53
N THR A 61 6.42 18.49 -21.43
CA THR A 61 7.21 19.43 -22.25
C THR A 61 7.52 18.79 -23.59
N LYS A 62 7.22 19.48 -24.69
CA LYS A 62 7.75 19.10 -26.01
C LYS A 62 9.21 19.55 -26.08
N GLY A 63 10.10 18.68 -26.53
CA GLY A 63 11.52 19.03 -26.69
C GLY A 63 11.66 20.12 -27.73
N LEU A 64 12.47 21.13 -27.42
CA LEU A 64 12.88 22.11 -28.41
C LEU A 64 13.76 21.41 -29.47
N PRO A 65 13.72 21.82 -30.76
CA PRO A 65 14.55 21.23 -31.79
C PRO A 65 16.04 21.35 -31.41
N GLY A 66 16.76 20.22 -31.35
CA GLY A 66 18.19 20.18 -31.01
C GLY A 66 18.52 20.03 -29.51
N GLU A 67 17.52 19.94 -28.62
CA GLU A 67 17.75 19.83 -27.18
C GLU A 67 17.86 18.36 -26.73
N GLY A 68 19.04 17.95 -26.24
CA GLY A 68 19.27 16.59 -25.74
C GLY A 68 18.47 16.26 -24.47
N THR A 69 18.06 14.99 -24.33
CA THR A 69 17.27 14.48 -23.19
C THR A 69 17.92 14.79 -21.84
N ALA A 70 19.25 14.71 -21.76
CA ALA A 70 20.02 15.01 -20.55
C ALA A 70 19.94 16.50 -20.14
N SER A 71 20.08 17.42 -21.09
CA SER A 71 19.98 18.87 -20.84
C SER A 71 18.59 19.27 -20.36
N ARG A 72 17.53 18.61 -20.90
CA ARG A 72 16.14 18.81 -20.47
C ARG A 72 15.90 18.30 -19.07
N LEU A 73 16.43 17.12 -18.73
CA LEU A 73 16.35 16.59 -17.37
C LEU A 73 17.02 17.54 -16.36
N ILE A 74 18.21 18.06 -16.65
CA ILE A 74 18.92 19.00 -15.77
C ILE A 74 18.10 20.28 -15.55
N LYS A 75 17.57 20.89 -16.62
CA LYS A 75 16.71 22.09 -16.51
C LYS A 75 15.45 21.82 -15.67
N ILE A 76 14.73 20.73 -15.95
CA ILE A 76 13.52 20.35 -15.22
C ILE A 76 13.83 20.12 -13.73
N THR A 77 14.98 19.51 -13.43
CA THR A 77 15.44 19.29 -12.05
C THR A 77 15.72 20.60 -11.33
N GLN A 78 16.39 21.55 -12.00
CA GLN A 78 16.68 22.88 -11.46
C GLN A 78 15.42 23.72 -11.26
N GLU A 79 14.45 23.65 -12.18
CA GLU A 79 13.16 24.34 -12.06
C GLU A 79 12.24 23.76 -10.98
N LEU A 80 12.22 22.44 -10.80
CA LEU A 80 11.43 21.79 -9.75
C LEU A 80 12.02 22.06 -8.37
N GLY A 81 13.34 21.98 -8.24
CA GLY A 81 14.01 21.94 -6.94
C GLY A 81 13.49 20.80 -6.04
N ILE A 82 13.88 20.83 -4.76
CA ILE A 82 13.43 19.82 -3.78
C ILE A 82 11.93 19.99 -3.49
N ARG A 83 11.44 21.21 -3.32
CA ARG A 83 10.03 21.47 -3.00
C ARG A 83 9.07 21.08 -4.14
N GLY A 84 9.42 21.36 -5.40
CA GLY A 84 8.57 21.01 -6.54
C GLY A 84 8.53 19.51 -6.80
N SER A 85 9.63 18.79 -6.51
CA SER A 85 9.75 17.33 -6.67
C SER A 85 8.80 16.53 -5.77
N PHE A 86 8.32 17.12 -4.67
CA PHE A 86 7.32 16.51 -3.79
C PHE A 86 5.89 17.06 -4.01
N SER A 87 5.67 17.88 -5.04
CA SER A 87 4.33 18.35 -5.36
C SER A 87 3.42 17.16 -5.70
N GLY A 88 2.22 17.15 -5.12
CA GLY A 88 1.26 16.04 -5.30
C GLY A 88 1.43 14.86 -4.35
N ILE A 89 2.43 14.85 -3.45
CA ILE A 89 2.60 13.75 -2.49
C ILE A 89 1.38 13.57 -1.57
N GLY A 90 0.75 14.68 -1.14
CA GLY A 90 -0.43 14.63 -0.27
C GLY A 90 -1.61 13.89 -0.92
N ALA A 91 -1.89 14.16 -2.19
CA ALA A 91 -2.92 13.44 -2.94
C ALA A 91 -2.60 11.95 -3.08
N ARG A 92 -1.31 11.61 -3.25
CA ARG A 92 -0.85 10.23 -3.34
C ARG A 92 -0.98 9.47 -2.03
N LEU A 93 -0.61 10.10 -0.92
CA LEU A 93 -0.79 9.55 0.42
C LEU A 93 -2.28 9.38 0.74
N PHE A 94 -3.12 10.35 0.38
CA PHE A 94 -4.57 10.23 0.54
C PHE A 94 -5.14 9.05 -0.26
N MET A 95 -4.74 8.90 -1.52
CA MET A 95 -5.16 7.76 -2.34
C MET A 95 -4.75 6.42 -1.71
N VAL A 96 -3.49 6.29 -1.26
CA VAL A 96 -3.01 5.06 -0.60
C VAL A 96 -3.80 4.80 0.68
N GLY A 97 -4.02 5.83 1.50
CA GLY A 97 -4.82 5.71 2.74
C GLY A 97 -6.27 5.32 2.47
N ALA A 98 -6.92 5.92 1.49
CA ALA A 98 -8.30 5.61 1.11
C ALA A 98 -8.43 4.17 0.57
N LEU A 99 -7.48 3.72 -0.25
CA LEU A 99 -7.44 2.34 -0.73
C LEU A 99 -7.27 1.35 0.43
N THR A 100 -6.40 1.63 1.39
CA THR A 100 -6.24 0.78 2.57
C THR A 100 -7.47 0.81 3.48
N ALA A 101 -8.11 1.97 3.68
CA ALA A 101 -9.37 2.06 4.40
C ALA A 101 -10.47 1.22 3.73
N GLY A 102 -10.53 1.22 2.39
CA GLY A 102 -11.41 0.34 1.62
C GLY A 102 -11.11 -1.14 1.86
N GLN A 103 -9.83 -1.53 1.93
CA GLN A 103 -9.43 -2.91 2.26
C GLN A 103 -9.90 -3.32 3.67
N PHE A 104 -9.78 -2.42 4.65
CA PHE A 104 -10.31 -2.63 6.01
C PHE A 104 -11.84 -2.74 6.04
N ALA A 105 -12.55 -1.87 5.34
CA ALA A 105 -14.02 -1.88 5.30
C ALA A 105 -14.57 -3.17 4.66
N ILE A 106 -13.90 -3.67 3.62
CA ILE A 106 -14.26 -4.94 2.99
C ILE A 106 -13.98 -6.10 3.97
N TYR A 107 -12.82 -6.11 4.61
CA TYR A 107 -12.46 -7.13 5.60
C TYR A 107 -13.47 -7.20 6.75
N ASP A 108 -13.77 -6.06 7.37
CA ASP A 108 -14.72 -5.96 8.49
C ASP A 108 -16.10 -6.46 8.08
N LYS A 109 -16.56 -6.13 6.87
CA LYS A 109 -17.83 -6.64 6.35
C LYS A 109 -17.85 -8.16 6.22
N TYR A 110 -16.78 -8.77 5.70
CA TYR A 110 -16.69 -10.23 5.58
C TYR A 110 -16.59 -10.92 6.94
N SER A 111 -15.72 -10.43 7.83
CA SER A 111 -15.58 -10.98 9.19
C SER A 111 -16.85 -10.84 10.00
N ARG A 112 -17.58 -9.73 9.85
CA ARG A 112 -18.87 -9.52 10.50
C ARG A 112 -19.94 -10.47 9.95
N VAL A 113 -19.97 -10.71 8.64
CA VAL A 113 -20.90 -11.69 8.04
C VAL A 113 -20.60 -13.11 8.53
N GLU A 114 -19.33 -13.51 8.61
CA GLU A 114 -18.92 -14.80 9.17
C GLU A 114 -19.35 -14.95 10.65
N SER A 115 -19.25 -13.88 11.45
CA SER A 115 -19.72 -13.89 12.84
C SER A 115 -21.26 -14.00 12.99
N ILE A 116 -22.02 -13.62 11.96
CA ILE A 116 -23.50 -13.67 11.93
C ILE A 116 -24.01 -14.99 11.34
N LEU A 117 -23.16 -15.77 10.67
CA LEU A 117 -23.48 -17.14 10.27
C LEU A 117 -23.23 -18.06 11.47
N PRO A 118 -24.24 -18.42 12.28
CA PRO A 118 -24.06 -19.50 13.23
C PRO A 118 -23.68 -20.75 12.45
N ASP A 119 -22.75 -21.52 13.01
CA ASP A 119 -22.21 -22.81 12.63
C ASP A 119 -23.28 -23.91 12.34
N LYS A 120 -24.21 -23.64 11.43
CA LYS A 120 -25.33 -24.52 11.04
C LYS A 120 -25.08 -25.25 9.72
N GLY A 121 -23.95 -25.00 9.06
CA GLY A 121 -23.61 -25.64 7.78
C GLY A 121 -22.66 -26.84 7.91
N ILE A 122 -21.75 -26.85 8.88
CA ILE A 122 -20.67 -27.85 8.94
C ILE A 122 -21.11 -29.11 9.70
N LYS A 123 -21.93 -28.98 10.76
CA LYS A 123 -22.47 -30.15 11.50
C LYS A 123 -23.50 -30.97 10.71
N ALA A 124 -24.14 -30.38 9.70
CA ALA A 124 -25.10 -31.10 8.86
C ALA A 124 -24.39 -32.10 7.93
N TYR A 125 -23.23 -31.73 7.36
CA TYR A 125 -22.49 -32.63 6.46
C TYR A 125 -21.79 -33.79 7.19
N THR A 126 -21.33 -33.58 8.43
CA THR A 126 -20.71 -34.65 9.25
C THR A 126 -21.75 -35.62 9.84
N SER A 127 -23.03 -35.24 9.93
CA SER A 127 -24.11 -36.13 10.40
C SER A 127 -24.72 -36.99 9.29
N ILE A 128 -24.53 -36.65 8.01
CA ILE A 128 -25.13 -37.36 6.88
C ILE A 128 -24.15 -38.38 6.25
N SER A 129 -22.84 -38.19 6.45
CA SER A 129 -21.78 -39.11 5.99
C SER A 129 -21.46 -40.25 6.99
N GLY A 130 -22.21 -40.37 8.07
CA GLY A 130 -21.97 -41.32 9.17
C GLY A 130 -23.06 -42.38 9.37
N ARG A 131 -23.90 -42.64 8.36
CA ARG A 131 -24.81 -43.80 8.34
C ARG A 131 -24.72 -44.53 7.01
#